data_AF-A0A9D8KB52-F1
#
_entry.id   AF-A0A9D8KB52-F1
#
_cell.length_a   1.000
_cell.length_b   1.000
_cell.length_c   1.000
_cell.angle_alpha   90.00
_cell.angle_beta   90.00
_cell.angle_gamma   90.00
#
_symmetry.space_group_name_H-M   'P 1'
#
loop_
_entity.id
_entity.type
_entity.pdbx_description
1 polymer ?
#
loop_
_entity_poly.entity_id
_entity_poly.type
_entity_poly.pdbx_seq_one_letter_code
_entity_poly.pdbx_strand_id
1 'polypeptide(L)'
;MSDLQELERELAWFRAVLEMRLKVVFAAPTAALEGPLSLAELPPPPLATSTTPWAELVRAKAPEVAERLALVLALVSHLRPRLLDLLLARNPTIDRRYTEFGGHWREERFEPTGDTLAFLLSGDGLEGRLAAEAVLAADHPLQRHELLRPPPADLPALQAPLRLTPAALSRITTGRVPPSPLGAAFPAQPLTTDLEWSDLVLHPATLRQLEEIQTFLDHGSTLLKEWGMAARLRPGCRALFHGPPGTGKTLSAALLGRRTGLEVQRVDLSLLVSKYIGETEKNLARVFEQAEQRRWILFFDEADALFG
;
A
#
# COMPACT_ATOMS: atom_id res chain seq x y z
N MET A 1 -21.16 10.75 1.03
CA MET A 1 -21.42 9.48 0.31
C MET A 1 -20.88 8.36 1.18
N SER A 2 -21.54 7.21 1.26
CA SER A 2 -20.98 6.06 1.98
C SER A 2 -19.88 5.40 1.15
N ASP A 3 -18.87 4.82 1.81
CA ASP A 3 -17.74 4.12 1.15
C ASP A 3 -18.21 3.10 0.10
N LEU A 4 -19.30 2.38 0.40
CA LEU A 4 -19.90 1.38 -0.50
C LEU A 4 -20.43 1.99 -1.81
N GLN A 5 -21.09 3.15 -1.77
CA GLN A 5 -21.63 3.79 -2.96
C GLN A 5 -20.52 4.21 -3.93
N GLU A 6 -19.36 4.58 -3.39
CA GLU A 6 -18.22 4.98 -4.20
C GLU A 6 -17.57 3.77 -4.87
N LEU A 7 -17.35 2.68 -4.13
CA LEU A 7 -16.87 1.43 -4.70
C LEU A 7 -17.81 0.89 -5.78
N GLU A 8 -19.13 1.01 -5.60
CA GLU A 8 -20.10 0.64 -6.64
C GLU A 8 -19.92 1.46 -7.93
N ARG A 9 -19.63 2.77 -7.82
CA ARG A 9 -19.35 3.62 -8.98
C ARG A 9 -18.05 3.21 -9.69
N GLU A 10 -17.01 2.82 -8.95
CA GLU A 10 -15.78 2.29 -9.54
C GLU A 10 -16.03 0.99 -10.30
N LEU A 11 -16.78 0.05 -9.71
CA LEU A 11 -17.09 -1.22 -10.35
C LEU A 11 -17.97 -1.04 -11.59
N ALA A 12 -18.89 -0.07 -11.57
CA ALA A 12 -19.69 0.29 -12.74
C ALA A 12 -18.82 0.90 -13.86
N TRP A 13 -17.89 1.80 -13.51
CA TRP A 13 -16.93 2.34 -14.46
C TRP A 13 -16.04 1.25 -15.06
N PHE A 14 -15.49 0.36 -14.23
CA PHE A 14 -14.69 -0.78 -14.69
C PHE A 14 -15.45 -1.68 -15.66
N ARG A 15 -16.72 -1.99 -15.36
CA ARG A 15 -17.59 -2.74 -16.28
C ARG A 15 -17.70 -2.02 -17.63
N ALA A 16 -17.96 -0.71 -17.63
CA ALA A 16 -18.08 0.06 -18.86
C ALA A 16 -16.76 0.07 -19.66
N VAL A 17 -15.61 0.14 -18.98
CA VAL A 17 -14.28 0.01 -19.62
C VAL A 17 -14.12 -1.36 -20.28
N LEU A 18 -14.47 -2.44 -19.57
CA LEU A 18 -14.37 -3.80 -20.09
C LEU A 18 -15.29 -4.03 -21.29
N GLU A 19 -16.54 -3.60 -21.21
CA GLU A 19 -17.52 -3.71 -22.31
C GLU A 19 -17.07 -2.90 -23.53
N MET A 20 -16.55 -1.69 -23.33
CA MET A 20 -15.97 -0.86 -24.39
C MET A 20 -14.77 -1.54 -25.06
N ARG A 21 -13.87 -2.15 -24.29
CA ARG A 21 -12.70 -2.87 -24.84
C ARG A 21 -13.11 -4.08 -25.65
N LEU A 22 -14.01 -4.91 -25.13
CA LEU A 22 -14.52 -6.08 -25.85
C LEU A 22 -15.27 -5.69 -27.13
N LYS A 23 -16.04 -4.60 -27.08
CA LYS A 23 -16.72 -4.05 -28.26
C LYS A 23 -15.73 -3.66 -29.36
N VAL A 24 -14.65 -2.97 -29.02
CA VAL A 24 -13.63 -2.55 -30.01
C VAL A 24 -12.93 -3.77 -30.61
N VAL A 25 -12.56 -4.76 -29.77
CA VAL A 25 -11.84 -5.97 -30.21
C VAL A 25 -12.69 -6.87 -31.12
N PHE A 26 -14.00 -6.99 -30.84
CA PHE A 26 -14.90 -7.83 -31.62
C PHE A 26 -15.61 -7.09 -32.76
N ALA A 27 -15.31 -5.80 -32.94
CA ALA A 27 -15.85 -5.04 -34.06
C ALA A 27 -15.33 -5.58 -35.40
N ALA A 28 -16.23 -5.73 -36.37
CA ALA A 28 -15.79 -5.94 -37.74
C ALA A 28 -15.00 -4.71 -38.23
N PRO A 29 -13.98 -4.86 -39.09
CA PRO A 29 -13.14 -3.75 -39.55
C PRO A 29 -13.90 -2.56 -40.18
N THR A 30 -15.14 -2.79 -40.64
CA THR A 30 -16.00 -1.80 -41.30
C THR A 30 -17.21 -1.38 -40.48
N ALA A 31 -17.37 -1.89 -39.25
CA ALA A 31 -18.51 -1.56 -38.41
C ALA A 31 -18.37 -0.17 -37.80
N ALA A 32 -19.39 0.68 -37.98
CA ALA A 32 -19.50 1.92 -37.23
C ALA A 32 -19.87 1.59 -35.77
N LEU A 33 -18.97 1.93 -34.84
CA LEU A 33 -19.19 1.70 -33.42
C LEU A 33 -19.74 2.97 -32.76
N GLU A 34 -20.89 2.85 -32.10
CA GLU A 34 -21.49 3.95 -31.33
C GLU A 34 -20.98 4.00 -29.87
N GLY A 35 -21.04 5.16 -29.21
CA GLY A 35 -20.64 5.29 -27.80
C GLY A 35 -19.12 5.39 -27.60
N PRO A 36 -18.62 5.27 -26.36
CA PRO A 36 -17.21 5.51 -26.06
C PRO A 36 -16.32 4.42 -26.66
N LEU A 37 -15.21 4.83 -27.29
CA LEU A 37 -14.22 3.93 -27.91
C LEU A 37 -12.84 4.04 -27.26
N SER A 38 -12.65 5.01 -26.36
CA SER A 38 -11.40 5.30 -25.68
C SER A 38 -11.61 5.56 -24.19
N LEU A 39 -10.54 5.42 -23.40
CA LEU A 39 -10.56 5.81 -21.99
C LEU A 39 -10.72 7.32 -21.80
N ALA A 40 -10.34 8.13 -22.80
CA ALA A 40 -10.55 9.58 -22.78
C ALA A 40 -12.04 9.95 -22.85
N GLU A 41 -12.83 9.18 -23.60
CA GLU A 41 -14.29 9.31 -23.68
C GLU A 41 -15.03 8.67 -22.49
N LEU A 42 -14.33 7.84 -21.71
CA LEU A 42 -14.86 7.15 -20.54
C LEU A 42 -14.03 7.44 -19.28
N PRO A 43 -14.00 8.71 -18.81
CA PRO A 43 -13.17 9.11 -17.69
C PRO A 43 -13.62 8.42 -16.39
N PRO A 44 -12.68 8.22 -15.44
CA PRO A 44 -13.01 7.59 -14.18
C PRO A 44 -13.91 8.49 -13.32
N PRO A 45 -14.69 7.92 -12.38
CA PRO A 45 -15.59 8.69 -11.52
C PRO A 45 -14.86 9.81 -10.75
N PRO A 46 -15.42 11.03 -10.63
CA PRO A 46 -14.77 12.09 -9.86
C PRO A 46 -14.71 11.77 -8.37
N LEU A 47 -13.55 12.02 -7.75
CA LEU A 47 -13.25 11.77 -6.33
C LEU A 47 -12.81 13.02 -5.56
N ALA A 48 -12.76 14.21 -6.19
CA ALA A 48 -12.08 15.39 -5.63
C ALA A 48 -12.59 15.83 -4.24
N THR A 49 -13.89 15.69 -3.96
CA THR A 49 -14.52 16.15 -2.72
C THR A 49 -14.82 15.02 -1.74
N SER A 50 -14.43 13.77 -2.04
CA SER A 50 -14.79 12.61 -1.24
C SER A 50 -13.76 12.34 -0.13
N THR A 51 -14.24 12.00 1.07
CA THR A 51 -13.41 11.70 2.26
C THR A 51 -13.41 10.21 2.60
N THR A 52 -13.82 9.35 1.66
CA THR A 52 -13.79 7.90 1.86
C THR A 52 -12.33 7.40 1.87
N PRO A 53 -12.04 6.25 2.49
CA PRO A 53 -10.72 5.63 2.44
C PRO A 53 -10.23 5.36 1.01
N TRP A 54 -11.14 5.01 0.10
CA TRP A 54 -10.83 4.79 -1.31
C TRP A 54 -10.42 6.10 -2.01
N ALA A 55 -11.20 7.17 -1.86
CA ALA A 55 -10.91 8.44 -2.51
C ALA A 55 -9.57 9.03 -2.06
N GLU A 56 -9.28 8.96 -0.77
CA GLU A 56 -7.99 9.40 -0.22
C GLU A 56 -6.82 8.59 -0.78
N LEU A 57 -6.98 7.27 -0.85
CA LEU A 57 -5.96 6.36 -1.40
C LEU A 57 -5.69 6.67 -2.87
N VAL A 58 -6.74 6.78 -3.69
CA VAL A 58 -6.60 7.06 -5.12
C VAL A 58 -5.95 8.43 -5.35
N ARG A 59 -6.41 9.49 -4.66
CA ARG A 59 -5.79 10.82 -4.79
C ARG A 59 -4.31 10.83 -4.40
N ALA A 60 -3.94 10.07 -3.38
CA ALA A 60 -2.58 10.07 -2.87
C ALA A 60 -1.64 9.18 -3.70
N LYS A 61 -2.14 8.06 -4.24
CA LYS A 61 -1.30 6.95 -4.73
C LYS A 61 -1.62 6.44 -6.14
N ALA A 62 -2.75 6.85 -6.71
CA ALA A 62 -3.20 6.41 -8.03
C ALA A 62 -3.96 7.54 -8.78
N PRO A 63 -3.33 8.72 -8.97
CA PRO A 63 -4.01 9.87 -9.56
C PRO A 63 -4.35 9.68 -11.05
N GLU A 64 -3.59 8.84 -11.78
CA GLU A 64 -3.78 8.58 -13.20
C GLU A 64 -4.72 7.40 -13.45
N VAL A 65 -5.26 7.35 -14.67
CA VAL A 65 -6.21 6.30 -15.10
C VAL A 65 -5.56 4.92 -15.00
N ALA A 66 -4.27 4.80 -15.33
CA ALA A 66 -3.57 3.51 -15.34
C ALA A 66 -3.44 2.92 -13.93
N GLU A 67 -2.99 3.71 -12.94
CA GLU A 67 -2.90 3.23 -11.55
C GLU A 67 -4.28 2.90 -10.98
N ARG A 68 -5.27 3.76 -11.24
CA ARG A 68 -6.63 3.56 -10.74
C ARG A 68 -7.24 2.30 -11.32
N LEU A 69 -7.06 2.07 -12.63
CA LEU A 69 -7.55 0.86 -13.29
C LEU A 69 -6.83 -0.39 -12.77
N ALA A 70 -5.53 -0.32 -12.47
CA ALA A 70 -4.79 -1.41 -11.84
C ALA A 70 -5.36 -1.77 -10.46
N LEU A 71 -5.62 -0.76 -9.62
CA LEU A 71 -6.24 -0.96 -8.31
C LEU A 71 -7.65 -1.54 -8.41
N VAL A 72 -8.49 -1.00 -9.31
CA VAL A 72 -9.85 -1.49 -9.50
C VAL A 72 -9.84 -2.92 -10.07
N LEU A 73 -8.98 -3.24 -11.04
CA LEU A 73 -8.82 -4.59 -11.58
C LEU A 73 -8.44 -5.60 -10.49
N ALA A 74 -7.47 -5.24 -9.64
CA ALA A 74 -7.08 -6.07 -8.49
C ALA A 74 -8.23 -6.22 -7.47
N LEU A 75 -9.02 -5.15 -7.26
CA LEU A 75 -10.15 -5.12 -6.33
C LEU A 75 -11.36 -5.93 -6.81
N VAL A 76 -11.65 -5.91 -8.12
CA VAL A 76 -12.77 -6.64 -8.75
C VAL A 76 -12.70 -8.13 -8.44
N SER A 77 -11.50 -8.70 -8.43
CA SER A 77 -11.27 -10.12 -8.09
C SER A 77 -11.77 -10.50 -6.69
N HIS A 78 -11.87 -9.52 -5.77
CA HIS A 78 -12.34 -9.71 -4.41
C HIS A 78 -13.82 -9.33 -4.24
N LEU A 79 -14.26 -8.22 -4.84
CA LEU A 79 -15.59 -7.68 -4.62
C LEU A 79 -16.66 -8.24 -5.56
N ARG A 80 -16.31 -8.46 -6.84
CA ARG A 80 -17.25 -8.87 -7.88
C ARG A 80 -16.55 -9.65 -8.99
N PRO A 81 -16.00 -10.85 -8.70
CA PRO A 81 -15.18 -11.62 -9.66
C PRO A 81 -15.92 -11.96 -10.96
N ARG A 82 -17.26 -12.10 -10.91
CA ARG A 82 -18.11 -12.33 -12.09
C ARG A 82 -18.03 -11.24 -13.16
N LEU A 83 -17.54 -10.04 -12.85
CA LEU A 83 -17.28 -9.03 -13.88
C LEU A 83 -16.22 -9.49 -14.88
N LEU A 84 -15.29 -10.34 -14.45
CA LEU A 84 -14.20 -10.84 -15.28
C LEU A 84 -14.61 -12.05 -16.13
N ASP A 85 -15.80 -12.61 -15.92
CA ASP A 85 -16.29 -13.77 -16.68
C ASP A 85 -16.41 -13.43 -18.18
N LEU A 86 -16.59 -12.15 -18.53
CA LEU A 86 -16.57 -11.67 -19.92
C LEU A 86 -15.23 -11.96 -20.63
N LEU A 87 -14.12 -12.06 -19.88
CA LEU A 87 -12.79 -12.40 -20.41
C LEU A 87 -12.58 -13.92 -20.55
N LEU A 88 -13.55 -14.75 -20.15
CA LEU A 88 -13.53 -16.19 -20.39
C LEU A 88 -14.04 -16.56 -21.79
N ALA A 89 -14.47 -15.59 -22.59
CA ALA A 89 -14.96 -15.79 -23.94
C ALA A 89 -13.95 -16.57 -24.81
N ARG A 90 -14.46 -17.53 -25.57
CA ARG A 90 -13.67 -18.33 -26.51
C ARG A 90 -13.90 -17.84 -27.94
N ASN A 91 -12.84 -17.88 -28.73
CA ASN A 91 -12.95 -17.66 -30.15
C ASN A 91 -13.62 -18.89 -30.80
N PRO A 92 -14.82 -18.74 -31.39
CA PRO A 92 -15.59 -19.87 -31.94
C PRO A 92 -14.92 -20.51 -33.16
N THR A 93 -14.01 -19.80 -33.84
CA THR A 93 -13.36 -20.27 -35.07
C THR A 93 -12.20 -21.23 -34.79
N ILE A 94 -11.46 -21.01 -33.70
CA ILE A 94 -10.24 -21.75 -33.38
C ILE A 94 -10.33 -22.55 -32.06
N ASP A 95 -11.48 -22.47 -31.36
CA ASP A 95 -11.71 -22.99 -30.00
C ASP A 95 -10.56 -22.68 -29.02
N ARG A 96 -9.97 -21.48 -29.18
CA ARG A 96 -8.94 -20.93 -28.29
C ARG A 96 -9.44 -19.66 -27.64
N ARG A 97 -8.88 -19.35 -26.47
CA ARG A 97 -9.11 -18.08 -25.80
C ARG A 97 -8.28 -16.98 -26.45
N TYR A 98 -8.72 -15.74 -26.29
CA TYR A 98 -7.97 -14.57 -26.74
C TYR A 98 -6.78 -14.35 -25.83
N THR A 99 -5.57 -14.54 -26.36
CA THR A 99 -4.31 -14.30 -25.62
C THR A 99 -4.13 -12.84 -25.23
N GLU A 100 -4.74 -11.94 -25.99
CA GLU A 100 -4.73 -10.49 -25.77
C GLU A 100 -5.35 -10.10 -24.44
N PHE A 101 -6.29 -10.89 -23.89
CA PHE A 101 -6.92 -10.59 -22.59
C PHE A 101 -5.96 -10.82 -21.41
N GLY A 102 -4.84 -11.50 -21.64
CA GLY A 102 -3.94 -11.94 -20.59
C GLY A 102 -4.65 -12.83 -19.57
N GLY A 103 -4.21 -12.75 -18.32
CA GLY A 103 -4.83 -13.45 -17.22
C GLY A 103 -4.48 -14.93 -17.13
N HIS A 104 -4.76 -15.50 -15.97
CA HIS A 104 -4.68 -16.93 -15.71
C HIS A 104 -6.07 -17.53 -15.51
N TRP A 105 -6.20 -18.81 -15.85
CA TRP A 105 -7.43 -19.56 -15.67
C TRP A 105 -7.19 -20.67 -14.65
N ARG A 106 -7.97 -20.66 -13.56
CA ARG A 106 -7.96 -21.74 -12.57
C ARG A 106 -9.37 -22.11 -12.20
N GLU A 107 -9.74 -23.38 -12.39
CA GLU A 107 -10.96 -23.99 -11.84
C GLU A 107 -12.22 -23.11 -12.03
N GLU A 108 -12.41 -22.57 -13.24
CA GLU A 108 -13.52 -21.69 -13.65
C GLU A 108 -13.46 -20.21 -13.21
N ARG A 109 -12.34 -19.75 -12.65
CA ARG A 109 -12.11 -18.33 -12.35
C ARG A 109 -11.07 -17.72 -13.26
N PHE A 110 -11.32 -16.48 -13.67
CA PHE A 110 -10.34 -15.63 -14.33
C PHE A 110 -9.55 -14.86 -13.27
N GLU A 111 -8.23 -14.96 -13.33
CA GLU A 111 -7.32 -14.19 -12.49
C GLU A 111 -6.59 -13.17 -13.36
N PRO A 112 -6.85 -11.87 -13.18
CA PRO A 112 -6.26 -10.86 -14.04
C PRO A 112 -4.75 -10.72 -13.77
N THR A 113 -4.00 -10.38 -14.81
CA THR A 113 -2.56 -10.11 -14.74
C THR A 113 -2.26 -8.69 -15.23
N GLY A 114 -0.98 -8.30 -15.25
CA GLY A 114 -0.59 -7.04 -15.90
C GLY A 114 -0.85 -7.02 -17.41
N ASP A 115 -0.84 -8.16 -18.09
CA ASP A 115 -1.30 -8.26 -19.48
C ASP A 115 -2.80 -7.95 -19.60
N THR A 116 -3.62 -8.34 -18.61
CA THR A 116 -5.03 -7.92 -18.56
C THR A 116 -5.15 -6.41 -18.34
N LEU A 117 -4.29 -5.81 -17.52
CA LEU A 117 -4.25 -4.35 -17.37
C LEU A 117 -3.87 -3.67 -18.69
N ALA A 118 -2.83 -4.15 -19.37
CA ALA A 118 -2.40 -3.64 -20.68
C ALA A 118 -3.53 -3.68 -21.71
N PHE A 119 -4.25 -4.80 -21.76
CA PHE A 119 -5.45 -4.96 -22.58
C PHE A 119 -6.52 -3.91 -22.27
N LEU A 120 -6.83 -3.66 -21.00
CA LEU A 120 -7.82 -2.66 -20.63
C LEU A 120 -7.36 -1.24 -20.94
N LEU A 121 -6.05 -0.97 -20.95
CA LEU A 121 -5.49 0.34 -21.26
C LEU A 121 -5.54 0.66 -22.75
N SER A 122 -5.16 -0.27 -23.64
CA SER A 122 -5.07 0.02 -25.08
C SER A 122 -5.38 -1.16 -26.01
N GLY A 123 -6.01 -2.23 -25.54
CA GLY A 123 -6.24 -3.43 -26.35
C GLY A 123 -4.92 -4.13 -26.68
N ASP A 124 -4.64 -4.31 -27.97
CA ASP A 124 -3.39 -4.87 -28.51
C ASP A 124 -2.26 -3.82 -28.68
N GLY A 125 -2.55 -2.55 -28.39
CA GLY A 125 -1.59 -1.45 -28.53
C GLY A 125 -0.39 -1.56 -27.57
N LEU A 126 0.79 -1.18 -28.06
CA LEU A 126 2.03 -1.18 -27.27
C LEU A 126 2.02 -0.16 -26.13
N GLU A 127 1.29 0.95 -26.29
CA GLU A 127 1.21 2.03 -25.31
C GLU A 127 0.66 1.55 -23.95
N GLY A 128 -0.44 0.80 -23.95
CA GLY A 128 -1.02 0.25 -22.72
C GLY A 128 -0.13 -0.82 -22.09
N ARG A 129 0.66 -1.55 -22.89
CA ARG A 129 1.65 -2.49 -22.36
C ARG A 129 2.76 -1.76 -21.58
N LEU A 130 3.32 -0.70 -22.15
CA LEU A 130 4.35 0.11 -21.48
C LEU A 130 3.79 0.80 -20.23
N ALA A 131 2.56 1.31 -20.30
CA ALA A 131 1.90 1.90 -19.14
C ALA A 131 1.64 0.88 -18.02
N ALA A 132 1.17 -0.33 -18.35
CA ALA A 132 0.99 -1.40 -17.38
C ALA A 132 2.33 -1.83 -16.75
N GLU A 133 3.39 -1.93 -17.54
CA GLU A 133 4.73 -2.25 -17.04
C GLU A 133 5.25 -1.18 -16.06
N ALA A 134 5.07 0.10 -16.38
CA ALA A 134 5.44 1.21 -15.50
C ALA A 134 4.67 1.17 -14.16
N VAL A 135 3.36 0.92 -14.20
CA VAL A 135 2.51 0.84 -12.99
C VAL A 135 2.90 -0.34 -12.08
N LEU A 136 3.41 -1.42 -12.67
CA LEU A 136 3.77 -2.66 -11.97
C LEU A 136 5.25 -2.74 -11.58
N ALA A 137 6.06 -1.76 -11.99
CA ALA A 137 7.47 -1.69 -11.65
C ALA A 137 7.69 -1.72 -10.13
N ALA A 138 8.74 -2.39 -9.68
CA ALA A 138 9.00 -2.63 -8.26
C ALA A 138 9.15 -1.33 -7.44
N ASP A 139 9.56 -0.26 -8.08
CA ASP A 139 9.76 1.06 -7.49
C ASP A 139 8.56 2.00 -7.67
N HIS A 140 7.49 1.55 -8.31
CA HIS A 140 6.27 2.31 -8.49
C HIS A 140 5.53 2.52 -7.15
N PRO A 141 4.82 3.66 -6.92
CA PRO A 141 4.12 3.93 -5.67
C PRO A 141 3.16 2.82 -5.22
N LEU A 142 2.49 2.13 -6.15
CA LEU A 142 1.59 1.02 -5.80
C LEU A 142 2.32 -0.18 -5.17
N GLN A 143 3.59 -0.39 -5.52
CA GLN A 143 4.43 -1.43 -4.92
C GLN A 143 5.10 -0.94 -3.63
N ARG A 144 5.69 0.26 -3.63
CA ARG A 144 6.34 0.86 -2.45
C ARG A 144 5.41 1.01 -1.25
N HIS A 145 4.14 1.31 -1.51
CA HIS A 145 3.12 1.43 -0.47
C HIS A 145 2.36 0.12 -0.21
N GLU A 146 2.88 -1.02 -0.68
CA GLU A 146 2.33 -2.35 -0.47
C GLU A 146 0.83 -2.42 -0.82
N LEU A 147 0.40 -1.75 -1.90
CA LEU A 147 -0.99 -1.80 -2.36
C LEU A 147 -1.24 -3.06 -3.19
N LEU A 148 -0.29 -3.36 -4.08
CA LEU A 148 -0.27 -4.57 -4.88
C LEU A 148 0.68 -5.60 -4.27
N ARG A 149 0.41 -6.88 -4.49
CA ARG A 149 1.36 -7.95 -4.15
C ARG A 149 2.49 -7.94 -5.18
N PRO A 150 3.76 -8.10 -4.75
CA PRO A 150 4.86 -8.23 -5.68
C PRO A 150 4.69 -9.50 -6.52
N PRO A 151 5.16 -9.49 -7.78
CA PRO A 151 5.16 -10.67 -8.62
C PRO A 151 6.05 -11.78 -8.02
N PRO A 152 5.73 -13.06 -8.25
CA PRO A 152 6.65 -14.16 -7.94
C PRO A 152 8.00 -13.99 -8.63
N ALA A 153 9.09 -14.44 -8.00
CA ALA A 153 10.46 -14.23 -8.49
C ALA A 153 10.74 -14.88 -9.86
N ASP A 154 9.96 -15.90 -10.23
CA ASP A 154 10.05 -16.66 -11.46
C ASP A 154 9.15 -16.14 -12.59
N LEU A 155 8.32 -15.12 -12.32
CA LEU A 155 7.36 -14.60 -13.29
C LEU A 155 7.55 -13.09 -13.56
N PRO A 156 7.54 -12.66 -14.83
CA PRO A 156 7.49 -11.25 -15.17
C PRO A 156 6.26 -10.56 -14.57
N ALA A 157 6.39 -9.28 -14.21
CA ALA A 157 5.32 -8.51 -13.57
C ALA A 157 4.00 -8.49 -14.38
N LEU A 158 4.09 -8.43 -15.71
CA LEU A 158 2.93 -8.46 -16.61
C LEU A 158 2.19 -9.80 -16.60
N GLN A 159 2.90 -10.91 -16.38
CA GLN A 159 2.31 -12.26 -16.37
C GLN A 159 1.91 -12.69 -14.96
N ALA A 160 2.41 -12.03 -13.92
CA ALA A 160 2.05 -12.33 -12.55
C ALA A 160 0.57 -11.96 -12.26
N PRO A 161 -0.12 -12.75 -11.41
CA PRO A 161 -1.44 -12.39 -10.91
C PRO A 161 -1.47 -11.01 -10.26
N LEU A 162 -2.37 -10.15 -10.72
CA LEU A 162 -2.56 -8.82 -10.16
C LEU A 162 -3.49 -8.90 -8.94
N ARG A 163 -2.93 -8.73 -7.74
CA ARG A 163 -3.65 -8.91 -6.48
C ARG A 163 -3.36 -7.78 -5.52
N LEU A 164 -4.36 -7.39 -4.73
CA LEU A 164 -4.15 -6.49 -3.59
C LEU A 164 -3.44 -7.22 -2.44
N THR A 165 -2.68 -6.47 -1.66
CA THR A 165 -2.24 -6.97 -0.35
C THR A 165 -3.44 -7.07 0.60
N PRO A 166 -3.41 -7.97 1.60
CA PRO A 166 -4.47 -8.03 2.61
C PRO A 166 -4.68 -6.69 3.33
N ALA A 167 -3.61 -5.94 3.56
CA ALA A 167 -3.65 -4.63 4.19
C ALA A 167 -4.38 -3.60 3.33
N ALA A 168 -4.07 -3.54 2.03
CA ALA A 168 -4.75 -2.67 1.09
C ALA A 168 -6.24 -3.02 0.97
N LEU A 169 -6.57 -4.30 0.84
CA LEU A 169 -7.97 -4.75 0.77
C LEU A 169 -8.76 -4.36 2.01
N SER A 170 -8.21 -4.59 3.21
CA SER A 170 -8.86 -4.22 4.47
C SER A 170 -9.03 -2.70 4.60
N ARG A 171 -8.01 -1.91 4.22
CA ARG A 171 -8.08 -0.44 4.25
C ARG A 171 -9.17 0.08 3.33
N ILE A 172 -9.28 -0.46 2.12
CA ILE A 172 -10.29 -0.04 1.12
C ILE A 172 -11.70 -0.43 1.54
N THR A 173 -11.89 -1.64 2.09
CA THR A 173 -13.24 -2.19 2.35
C THR A 173 -13.79 -1.87 3.73
N THR A 174 -12.93 -1.75 4.74
CA THR A 174 -13.34 -1.56 6.15
C THR A 174 -12.82 -0.28 6.76
N GLY A 175 -11.93 0.45 6.07
CA GLY A 175 -11.22 1.60 6.63
C GLY A 175 -10.14 1.22 7.66
N ARG A 176 -9.98 -0.06 8.00
CA ARG A 176 -9.00 -0.52 9.00
C ARG A 176 -7.71 -0.95 8.33
N VAL A 177 -6.58 -0.51 8.89
CA VAL A 177 -5.27 -1.07 8.58
C VAL A 177 -5.08 -2.29 9.49
N PRO A 178 -5.05 -3.53 8.94
CA PRO A 178 -4.85 -4.71 9.76
C PRO A 178 -3.42 -4.67 10.33
N PRO A 179 -3.19 -5.29 11.51
CA PRO A 179 -1.84 -5.44 12.03
C PRO A 179 -0.99 -6.15 10.99
N SER A 180 0.27 -5.72 10.90
CA SER A 180 1.11 -6.06 9.75
C SER A 180 1.27 -7.58 9.60
N PRO A 181 1.11 -8.16 8.40
CA PRO A 181 1.53 -9.52 8.11
C PRO A 181 3.05 -9.56 7.84
N LEU A 182 3.81 -8.76 8.59
CA LEU A 182 5.26 -8.82 8.54
C LEU A 182 5.63 -10.21 9.04
N GLY A 183 5.96 -11.09 8.08
CA GLY A 183 6.29 -12.47 8.36
C GLY A 183 7.42 -12.55 9.39
N ALA A 184 7.65 -13.73 9.94
CA ALA A 184 8.63 -13.95 11.02
C ALA A 184 10.05 -13.40 10.74
N ALA A 185 10.38 -13.09 9.48
CA ALA A 185 11.64 -12.52 9.03
C ALA A 185 11.72 -10.97 9.08
N PHE A 186 10.65 -10.24 9.41
CA PHE A 186 10.74 -8.79 9.53
C PHE A 186 11.45 -8.40 10.82
N PRO A 187 12.43 -7.49 10.78
CA PRO A 187 13.28 -7.17 11.91
C PRO A 187 12.63 -6.21 12.92
N ALA A 188 11.31 -6.13 13.01
CA ALA A 188 10.64 -5.36 14.06
C ALA A 188 9.37 -6.05 14.57
N GLN A 189 9.11 -5.90 15.86
CA GLN A 189 7.98 -6.52 16.55
C GLN A 189 7.25 -5.51 17.43
N PRO A 190 5.92 -5.62 17.59
CA PRO A 190 5.17 -4.72 18.45
C PRO A 190 5.68 -4.77 19.90
N LEU A 191 6.01 -3.61 20.45
CA LEU A 191 6.36 -3.46 21.85
C LEU A 191 5.12 -3.00 22.62
N THR A 192 4.52 -3.91 23.36
CA THR A 192 3.29 -3.67 24.14
C THR A 192 3.53 -3.86 25.63
N THR A 193 2.67 -3.24 26.44
CA THR A 193 2.67 -3.40 27.90
C THR A 193 1.24 -3.25 28.42
N ASP A 194 0.90 -4.05 29.43
CA ASP A 194 -0.38 -3.94 30.13
C ASP A 194 -0.35 -2.86 31.23
N LEU A 195 0.84 -2.39 31.61
CA LEU A 195 1.05 -1.38 32.64
C LEU A 195 0.57 0.00 32.21
N GLU A 196 0.26 0.84 33.18
CA GLU A 196 -0.16 2.23 33.00
C GLU A 196 0.96 3.22 33.30
N TRP A 197 0.77 4.48 32.89
CA TRP A 197 1.76 5.54 33.11
C TRP A 197 2.06 5.77 34.60
N SER A 198 1.08 5.54 35.47
CA SER A 198 1.24 5.61 36.93
C SER A 198 2.17 4.54 37.50
N ASP A 199 2.37 3.43 36.78
CA ASP A 199 3.26 2.35 37.20
C ASP A 199 4.73 2.68 36.90
N LEU A 200 4.98 3.73 36.11
CA LEU A 200 6.33 4.18 35.76
C LEU A 200 6.91 5.08 36.85
N VAL A 201 7.66 4.47 37.77
CA VAL A 201 8.37 5.19 38.83
C VAL A 201 9.75 5.63 38.34
N LEU A 202 9.90 6.93 38.10
CA LEU A 202 11.15 7.55 37.64
C LEU A 202 11.48 8.79 38.47
N HIS A 203 12.75 9.21 38.44
CA HIS A 203 13.17 10.47 39.02
C HIS A 203 12.41 11.65 38.33
N PRO A 204 11.95 12.69 39.06
CA PRO A 204 11.13 13.76 38.48
C PRO A 204 11.77 14.46 37.27
N ALA A 205 13.10 14.56 37.24
CA ALA A 205 13.80 15.14 36.10
C ALA A 205 13.66 14.29 34.82
N THR A 206 13.73 12.96 34.94
CA THR A 206 13.55 12.04 33.81
C THR A 206 12.11 12.01 33.35
N LEU A 207 11.16 12.07 34.29
CA LEU A 207 9.73 12.15 33.99
C LEU A 207 9.40 13.37 33.14
N ARG A 208 9.96 14.54 33.48
CA ARG A 208 9.84 15.77 32.65
C ARG A 208 10.39 15.60 31.24
N GLN A 209 11.53 14.91 31.07
CA GLN A 209 12.07 14.64 29.72
C GLN A 209 11.15 13.73 28.90
N LEU A 210 10.49 12.76 29.53
CA LEU A 210 9.51 11.92 28.83
C LEU A 210 8.25 12.73 28.44
N GLU A 211 7.80 13.65 29.29
CA GLU A 211 6.70 14.57 28.99
C GLU A 211 7.04 15.51 27.82
N GLU A 212 8.29 15.98 27.71
CA GLU A 212 8.77 16.76 26.56
C GLU A 212 8.70 15.96 25.25
N ILE A 213 9.13 14.68 25.28
CA ILE A 213 9.01 13.78 24.13
C ILE A 213 7.54 13.59 23.75
N GLN A 214 6.68 13.32 24.73
CA GLN A 214 5.24 13.15 24.50
C GLN A 214 4.64 14.41 23.86
N THR A 215 4.94 15.59 24.41
CA THR A 215 4.46 16.88 23.90
C THR A 215 4.88 17.09 22.45
N PHE A 216 6.11 16.70 22.09
CA PHE A 216 6.58 16.76 20.72
C PHE A 216 5.84 15.75 19.81
N LEU A 217 5.56 14.54 20.28
CA LEU A 217 4.80 13.54 19.50
C LEU A 217 3.36 14.00 19.23
N ASP A 218 2.72 14.64 20.22
CA ASP A 218 1.34 15.13 20.12
C ASP A 218 1.23 16.40 19.26
N HIS A 219 2.20 17.33 19.35
CA HIS A 219 2.10 18.68 18.76
C HIS A 219 3.20 19.05 17.76
N GLY A 220 4.17 18.17 17.50
CA GLY A 220 5.33 18.47 16.67
C GLY A 220 4.99 18.85 15.24
N SER A 221 3.92 18.29 14.68
CA SER A 221 3.48 18.63 13.32
C SER A 221 2.95 20.07 13.20
N THR A 222 2.21 20.55 14.20
CA THR A 222 1.76 21.94 14.33
C THR A 222 2.95 22.88 14.49
N LEU A 223 3.90 22.56 15.38
CA LEU A 223 5.13 23.33 15.59
C LEU A 223 5.96 23.48 14.30
N LEU A 224 6.14 22.40 13.56
CA LEU A 224 6.97 22.39 12.35
C LEU A 224 6.27 23.06 11.17
N LYS A 225 4.97 22.80 10.97
CA LYS A 225 4.22 23.26 9.79
C LYS A 225 3.53 24.61 10.02
N GLU A 226 2.68 24.69 11.04
CA GLU A 226 1.84 25.87 11.27
C GLU A 226 2.65 27.04 11.83
N TRP A 227 3.60 26.76 12.74
CA TRP A 227 4.44 27.80 13.34
C TRP A 227 5.75 28.03 12.57
N GLY A 228 5.93 27.37 11.43
CA GLY A 228 7.07 27.57 10.52
C GLY A 228 8.43 27.22 11.12
N MET A 229 8.51 26.40 12.17
CA MET A 229 9.78 26.09 12.84
C MET A 229 10.62 25.03 12.11
N ALA A 230 10.17 24.49 10.98
CA ALA A 230 10.91 23.49 10.20
C ALA A 230 12.32 23.94 9.76
N ALA A 231 12.56 25.25 9.63
CA ALA A 231 13.89 25.79 9.31
C ALA A 231 14.84 25.85 10.52
N ARG A 232 14.31 25.75 11.75
CA ARG A 232 15.07 25.88 13.01
C ARG A 232 15.16 24.57 13.80
N LEU A 233 14.24 23.64 13.56
CA LEU A 233 14.18 22.34 14.21
C LEU A 233 14.34 21.25 13.16
N ARG A 234 15.19 20.25 13.44
CA ARG A 234 15.27 19.06 12.57
C ARG A 234 13.95 18.28 12.66
N PRO A 235 13.41 17.79 11.55
CA PRO A 235 12.21 16.96 11.57
C PRO A 235 12.48 15.65 12.33
N GLY A 236 11.50 15.25 13.14
CA GLY A 236 11.52 14.02 13.93
C GLY A 236 12.01 14.18 15.37
N CYS A 237 11.61 13.24 16.23
CA CYS A 237 12.09 13.12 17.61
C CYS A 237 13.09 11.98 17.69
N ARG A 238 14.24 12.21 18.33
CA ARG A 238 15.22 11.17 18.65
C ARG A 238 15.57 11.28 20.12
N ALA A 239 15.42 10.17 20.85
CA ALA A 239 15.70 10.09 22.27
C ALA A 239 16.60 8.90 22.55
N LEU A 240 17.57 9.08 23.46
CA LEU A 240 18.45 8.02 23.92
C LEU A 240 18.11 7.68 25.37
N PHE A 241 17.67 6.46 25.60
CA PHE A 241 17.37 5.94 26.92
C PHE A 241 18.63 5.25 27.44
N HIS A 242 19.31 5.84 28.41
CA HIS A 242 20.54 5.29 28.98
C HIS A 242 20.40 5.01 30.48
N GLY A 243 21.14 4.03 30.98
CA GLY A 243 21.17 3.64 32.39
C GLY A 243 21.34 2.13 32.59
N PRO A 244 21.51 1.66 33.83
CA PRO A 244 21.60 0.24 34.15
C PRO A 244 20.42 -0.60 33.62
N PRO A 245 20.59 -1.91 33.40
CA PRO A 245 19.46 -2.79 33.07
C PRO A 245 18.39 -2.74 34.17
N GLY A 246 17.12 -2.87 33.79
CA GLY A 246 15.99 -2.85 34.73
C GLY A 246 15.45 -1.48 35.13
N THR A 247 16.03 -0.36 34.65
CA THR A 247 15.55 1.01 34.99
C THR A 247 14.34 1.49 34.18
N GLY A 248 13.55 0.58 33.61
CA GLY A 248 12.31 0.93 32.91
C GLY A 248 12.46 1.59 31.53
N LYS A 249 13.61 1.47 30.85
CA LYS A 249 13.84 2.07 29.51
C LYS A 249 12.83 1.56 28.47
N THR A 250 12.77 0.24 28.30
CA THR A 250 11.84 -0.44 27.39
C THR A 250 10.39 -0.17 27.77
N LEU A 251 10.09 -0.18 29.07
CA LEU A 251 8.76 0.14 29.59
C LEU A 251 8.35 1.59 29.25
N SER A 252 9.25 2.55 29.41
CA SER A 252 9.00 3.96 29.11
C SER A 252 8.64 4.16 27.64
N ALA A 253 9.34 3.47 26.73
CA ALA A 253 9.03 3.52 25.29
C ALA A 253 7.64 2.94 24.98
N ALA A 254 7.31 1.77 25.55
CA ALA A 254 5.99 1.15 25.38
C ALA A 254 4.85 2.06 25.88
N LEU A 255 5.04 2.66 27.06
CA LEU A 255 4.07 3.57 27.67
C LEU A 255 3.91 4.88 26.90
N LEU A 256 4.99 5.42 26.29
CA LEU A 256 4.91 6.58 25.41
C LEU A 256 4.02 6.31 24.19
N GLY A 257 4.16 5.15 23.55
CA GLY A 257 3.28 4.76 22.45
C GLY A 257 1.82 4.63 22.86
N ARG A 258 1.55 3.95 23.99
CA ARG A 258 0.20 3.82 24.54
C ARG A 258 -0.45 5.18 24.83
N ARG A 259 0.32 6.13 25.36
CA ARG A 259 -0.16 7.46 25.72
C ARG A 259 -0.39 8.38 24.53
N THR A 260 0.38 8.21 23.45
CA THR A 260 0.27 9.00 22.20
C THR A 260 -0.63 8.34 21.15
N GLY A 261 -1.09 7.10 21.39
CA GLY A 261 -1.84 6.31 20.43
C GLY A 261 -1.00 5.81 19.24
N LEU A 262 0.33 5.89 19.35
CA LEU A 262 1.26 5.45 18.32
C LEU A 262 1.73 4.02 18.60
N GLU A 263 1.82 3.21 17.54
CA GLU A 263 2.34 1.85 17.64
C GLU A 263 3.87 1.90 17.82
N VAL A 264 4.39 1.18 18.82
CA VAL A 264 5.83 1.07 19.07
C VAL A 264 6.34 -0.24 18.48
N GLN A 265 7.36 -0.15 17.64
CA GLN A 265 8.03 -1.32 17.07
C GLN A 265 9.43 -1.43 17.64
N ARG A 266 9.70 -2.52 18.37
CA ARG A 266 11.05 -2.89 18.78
C ARG A 266 11.78 -3.51 17.60
N VAL A 267 12.86 -2.88 17.17
CA VAL A 267 13.71 -3.34 16.09
C VAL A 267 14.74 -4.33 16.63
N ASP A 268 14.78 -5.52 16.04
CA ASP A 268 15.77 -6.55 16.34
C ASP A 268 16.99 -6.35 15.43
N LEU A 269 18.08 -5.85 16.02
CA LEU A 269 19.32 -5.57 15.30
C LEU A 269 19.99 -6.84 14.78
N SER A 270 19.78 -8.00 15.43
CA SER A 270 20.38 -9.27 15.00
C SER A 270 19.82 -9.75 13.65
N LEU A 271 18.58 -9.39 13.33
CA LEU A 271 17.94 -9.66 12.05
C LEU A 271 18.32 -8.64 10.97
N LEU A 272 18.88 -7.50 11.36
CA LEU A 272 19.36 -6.47 10.45
C LEU A 272 20.79 -6.75 9.98
N VAL A 273 21.67 -7.23 10.87
CA VAL A 273 23.08 -7.46 10.55
C VAL A 273 23.25 -8.74 9.73
N SER A 274 23.34 -8.59 8.40
CA SER A 274 23.63 -9.71 7.48
C SER A 274 25.12 -9.82 7.15
N LYS A 275 25.57 -11.03 6.79
CA LYS A 275 26.95 -11.29 6.30
C LYS A 275 27.20 -10.69 4.90
N TYR A 276 26.15 -10.25 4.21
CA TYR A 276 26.18 -9.76 2.84
C TYR A 276 26.07 -8.23 2.82
N ILE A 277 27.08 -7.58 2.23
CA ILE A 277 27.18 -6.12 2.16
C ILE A 277 25.94 -5.55 1.42
N GLY A 278 25.28 -4.56 2.02
CA GLY A 278 24.13 -3.83 1.44
C GLY A 278 22.74 -4.40 1.77
N GLU A 279 22.65 -5.62 2.33
CA GLU A 279 21.35 -6.19 2.74
C GLU A 279 20.84 -5.57 4.05
N THR A 280 21.75 -5.30 4.99
CA THR A 280 21.47 -4.56 6.24
C THR A 280 20.82 -3.20 5.95
N GLU A 281 21.35 -2.45 4.98
CA GLU A 281 20.85 -1.13 4.59
C GLU A 281 19.46 -1.22 3.97
N LYS A 282 19.21 -2.24 3.11
CA LYS A 282 17.89 -2.49 2.52
C LYS A 282 16.85 -2.84 3.59
N ASN A 283 17.20 -3.70 4.54
CA ASN A 283 16.28 -4.07 5.62
C ASN A 283 15.97 -2.87 6.53
N LEU A 284 16.98 -2.07 6.86
CA LEU A 284 16.81 -0.86 7.66
C LEU A 284 15.94 0.19 6.92
N ALA A 285 16.20 0.42 5.63
CA ALA A 285 15.39 1.30 4.80
C ALA A 285 13.91 0.87 4.77
N ARG A 286 13.65 -0.43 4.66
CA ARG A 286 12.30 -0.99 4.70
C ARG A 286 11.62 -0.77 6.06
N VAL A 287 12.34 -0.89 7.17
CA VAL A 287 11.81 -0.58 8.51
C VAL A 287 11.41 0.89 8.63
N PHE A 288 12.28 1.81 8.19
CA PHE A 288 11.98 3.24 8.22
C PHE A 288 10.82 3.62 7.31
N GLU A 289 10.74 3.04 6.11
CA GLU A 289 9.63 3.27 5.18
C GLU A 289 8.29 2.81 5.79
N GLN A 290 8.24 1.63 6.41
CA GLN A 290 7.04 1.16 7.11
C GLN A 290 6.67 2.05 8.29
N ALA A 291 7.67 2.51 9.06
CA ALA A 291 7.45 3.41 10.17
C ALA A 291 6.89 4.78 9.73
N GLU A 292 7.36 5.32 8.61
CA GLU A 292 6.85 6.57 8.05
C GLU A 292 5.40 6.40 7.56
N GLN A 293 5.12 5.31 6.84
CA GLN A 293 3.78 5.03 6.32
C GLN A 293 2.73 4.83 7.41
N ARG A 294 3.13 4.21 8.53
CA ARG A 294 2.22 3.83 9.63
C ARG A 294 2.34 4.71 10.87
N ARG A 295 3.23 5.71 10.84
CA ARG A 295 3.55 6.62 11.95
C ARG A 295 3.99 5.89 13.23
N TRP A 296 4.91 4.95 13.09
CA TRP A 296 5.42 4.17 14.21
C TRP A 296 6.47 4.91 15.03
N ILE A 297 6.54 4.58 16.33
CA ILE A 297 7.72 4.83 17.15
C ILE A 297 8.66 3.63 16.97
N LEU A 298 9.85 3.86 16.43
CA LEU A 298 10.89 2.83 16.34
C LEU A 298 11.73 2.81 17.62
N PHE A 299 11.76 1.67 18.29
CA PHE A 299 12.59 1.44 19.47
C PHE A 299 13.74 0.49 19.11
N PHE A 300 14.98 0.98 19.18
CA PHE A 300 16.17 0.17 18.95
C PHE A 300 16.74 -0.26 20.29
N ASP A 301 16.67 -1.55 20.58
CA ASP A 301 17.33 -2.14 21.76
C ASP A 301 18.82 -2.33 21.45
N GLU A 302 19.71 -2.06 22.40
CA GLU A 302 21.17 -2.26 22.24
C GLU A 302 21.77 -1.52 21.01
N ALA A 303 21.32 -0.28 20.79
CA ALA A 303 21.69 0.55 19.65
C ALA A 303 23.20 0.87 19.55
N ASP A 304 23.95 0.67 20.62
CA ASP A 304 25.41 0.75 20.66
C ASP A 304 26.09 -0.20 19.67
N ALA A 305 25.47 -1.33 19.32
CA ALA A 305 26.01 -2.26 18.32
C ALA A 305 25.95 -1.76 16.87
N LEU A 306 25.13 -0.74 16.56
CA LEU A 306 24.95 -0.20 15.20
C LEU A 306 25.50 1.20 14.99
N PHE A 307 25.48 2.04 16.02
CA PHE A 307 25.84 3.46 15.91
C PHE A 307 27.15 3.82 16.63
N GLY A 308 27.86 2.81 17.15
CA GLY A 308 29.17 2.93 17.81
C GLY A 308 30.36 2.83 16.86
#